data_AF-A0A0M4TUM0-F1
#
_entry.id   AF-A0A0M4TUM0-F1
#
_cell.length_a   1.000
_cell.length_b   1.000
_cell.length_c   1.000
_cell.angle_alpha   90.00
_cell.angle_beta   90.00
_cell.angle_gamma   90.00
#
_symmetry.space_group_name_H-M   'P 1'
#
loop_
_entity.id
_entity.type
_entity.pdbx_description
1 polymer ?
#
loop_
_entity_poly.entity_id
_entity_poly.type
_entity_poly.pdbx_seq_one_letter_code
_entity_poly.pdbx_strand_id
1 'polypeptide(L)'
;MRIVPAALANIIYPKDLPNGLFTSLIIGCLLLGLASLRHGSDLQGWLNVIENWLLMLLILPTATATIALPFKYRDPSLELKLVYYLGMFVAFLFTLAKLRYWR
;
A
#
# COMPACT_ATOMS: atom_id res chain seq x y z
N MET A 1 -2.68 -0.07 -23.55
CA MET A 1 -1.94 -1.24 -23.04
C MET A 1 -2.58 -1.73 -21.74
N ARG A 2 -3.15 -2.93 -21.71
CA ARG A 2 -3.57 -3.58 -20.45
C ARG A 2 -2.42 -4.48 -19.99
N ILE A 3 -1.72 -4.05 -18.95
CA ILE A 3 -0.49 -4.67 -18.43
C ILE A 3 -0.82 -5.91 -17.56
N VAL A 4 -2.11 -6.10 -17.22
CA VAL A 4 -2.60 -7.16 -16.32
C VAL A 4 -3.84 -7.82 -16.96
N PRO A 5 -3.96 -9.17 -16.90
CA PRO A 5 -5.16 -9.89 -17.35
C PRO A 5 -6.43 -9.32 -16.71
N ALA A 6 -7.53 -9.21 -17.45
CA ALA A 6 -8.77 -8.59 -16.97
C ALA A 6 -9.32 -9.26 -15.70
N ALA A 7 -9.13 -10.57 -15.54
CA ALA A 7 -9.50 -11.31 -14.35
C ALA A 7 -8.71 -10.87 -13.10
N LEU A 8 -7.39 -10.70 -13.23
CA LEU A 8 -6.53 -10.24 -12.14
C LEU A 8 -6.79 -8.76 -11.81
N ALA A 9 -7.04 -7.93 -12.82
CA ALA A 9 -7.38 -6.53 -12.62
C ALA A 9 -8.67 -6.36 -11.80
N ASN A 10 -9.69 -7.19 -12.03
CA ASN A 10 -10.95 -7.16 -11.27
C ASN A 10 -10.80 -7.65 -9.83
N ILE A 11 -9.78 -8.46 -9.53
CA ILE A 11 -9.48 -8.92 -8.18
C ILE A 11 -8.73 -7.83 -7.41
N ILE A 12 -7.74 -7.21 -8.06
CA ILE A 12 -6.81 -6.28 -7.42
C ILE A 12 -7.42 -4.88 -7.31
N TYR A 13 -7.98 -4.34 -8.40
CA TYR A 13 -8.44 -2.94 -8.44
C TYR A 13 -9.92 -2.80 -8.03
N PRO A 14 -10.29 -1.68 -7.40
CA PRO A 14 -11.69 -1.28 -7.22
C PRO A 14 -12.29 -0.84 -8.57
N LYS A 15 -13.62 -0.95 -8.70
CA LYS A 15 -14.29 -0.91 -10.02
C LYS A 15 -14.43 0.51 -10.59
N ASP A 16 -14.50 1.50 -9.72
CA ASP A 16 -14.92 2.86 -10.08
C ASP A 16 -13.77 3.86 -10.20
N LEU A 17 -12.51 3.42 -10.00
CA LEU A 17 -11.33 4.28 -10.03
C LEU A 17 -10.28 3.79 -11.03
N PRO A 18 -9.52 4.72 -11.66
CA PRO A 18 -8.57 4.35 -12.70
C PRO A 18 -7.41 3.54 -12.12
N ASN A 19 -7.22 2.34 -12.66
CA ASN A 19 -6.17 1.39 -12.24
C ASN A 19 -4.77 2.02 -12.15
N GLY A 20 -4.48 3.02 -12.99
CA GLY A 20 -3.21 3.74 -13.00
C GLY A 20 -2.86 4.41 -11.65
N LEU A 21 -3.86 4.88 -10.90
CA LEU A 21 -3.64 5.50 -9.58
C LEU A 21 -3.18 4.48 -8.54
N PHE A 22 -3.77 3.28 -8.54
CA PHE A 22 -3.38 2.23 -7.60
C PHE A 22 -2.03 1.62 -7.98
N THR A 23 -1.78 1.45 -9.28
CA THR A 23 -0.48 1.00 -9.77
C THR A 23 0.62 1.99 -9.40
N SER A 24 0.39 3.30 -9.58
CA SER A 24 1.38 4.31 -9.19
C SER A 24 1.61 4.35 -7.68
N LEU A 25 0.56 4.15 -6.87
CA LEU A 25 0.70 4.04 -5.42
C LEU A 25 1.55 2.83 -5.00
N ILE A 26 1.30 1.66 -5.59
CA ILE A 26 2.09 0.45 -5.32
C ILE A 26 3.55 0.68 -5.71
N ILE A 27 3.80 1.22 -6.92
CA ILE A 27 5.16 1.54 -7.38
C ILE A 27 5.83 2.54 -6.43
N GLY A 28 5.11 3.57 -5.98
CA GLY A 28 5.61 4.55 -5.02
C GLY A 28 6.02 3.90 -3.69
N CYS A 29 5.20 3.02 -3.14
CA CYS A 29 5.52 2.27 -1.92
C CYS A 29 6.76 1.37 -2.12
N LEU A 30 6.89 0.74 -3.29
CA LEU A 30 8.06 -0.09 -3.61
C LEU A 30 9.35 0.74 -3.63
N LEU A 31 9.32 1.89 -4.31
CA LEU A 31 10.47 2.81 -4.38
C LEU A 31 10.84 3.39 -3.01
N LEU A 32 9.84 3.76 -2.19
CA LEU A 32 10.10 4.24 -0.83
C LEU A 32 10.70 3.18 0.08
N GLY A 33 10.26 1.92 -0.04
CA GLY A 33 10.86 0.82 0.71
C GLY A 33 12.34 0.65 0.37
N LEU A 34 12.72 0.77 -0.91
CA LEU A 34 14.12 0.70 -1.35
C LEU A 34 14.99 1.84 -0.79
N ALA A 35 14.42 3.01 -0.48
CA ALA A 35 15.17 4.11 0.13
C ALA A 35 15.79 3.73 1.50
N SER A 36 15.28 2.68 2.14
CA SER A 36 15.80 2.13 3.40
C SER A 36 17.18 1.50 3.27
N LEU A 37 17.60 1.11 2.06
CA LEU A 37 18.94 0.57 1.80
C LEU A 37 20.06 1.55 2.18
N ARG A 38 19.75 2.86 2.24
CA ARG A 38 20.71 3.89 2.67
C ARG A 38 21.15 3.74 4.14
N HIS A 39 20.41 3.02 4.98
CA HIS A 39 20.57 3.06 6.44
C HIS A 39 21.33 1.88 7.07
N GLY A 40 21.83 0.90 6.30
CA GLY A 40 22.51 -0.26 6.90
C GLY A 40 23.36 -1.07 5.94
N SER A 41 24.30 -1.83 6.49
CA SER A 41 25.12 -2.80 5.75
C SER A 41 24.27 -3.97 5.24
N ASP A 42 24.49 -4.38 3.99
CA ASP A 42 23.81 -5.42 3.21
C ASP A 42 22.59 -6.08 3.87
N LEU A 43 22.77 -7.03 4.79
CA LEU A 43 21.67 -7.83 5.34
C LEU A 43 20.64 -7.01 6.13
N GLN A 44 21.09 -6.05 6.94
CA GLN A 44 20.21 -5.23 7.77
C GLN A 44 19.48 -4.18 6.94
N GLY A 45 20.11 -3.68 5.87
CA GLY A 45 19.48 -2.81 4.89
C GLY A 45 18.32 -3.50 4.19
N TRP A 46 18.53 -4.75 3.72
CA TRP A 46 17.47 -5.53 3.06
C TRP A 46 16.32 -5.92 4.00
N LEU A 47 16.60 -6.25 5.26
CA LEU A 47 15.55 -6.49 6.26
C LEU A 47 14.66 -5.25 6.45
N ASN A 48 15.26 -4.05 6.53
CA ASN A 48 14.51 -2.79 6.64
C ASN A 48 13.64 -2.51 5.41
N VAL A 49 14.11 -2.86 4.19
CA VAL A 49 13.30 -2.74 2.96
C VAL A 49 12.08 -3.64 3.05
N ILE A 50 12.28 -4.91 3.40
CA ILE A 50 11.19 -5.90 3.51
C ILE A 50 10.19 -5.47 4.58
N GLU A 51 10.67 -5.02 5.74
CA GLU A 51 9.82 -4.52 6.81
C GLU A 51 8.99 -3.30 6.35
N ASN A 52 9.60 -2.34 5.66
CA ASN A 52 8.88 -1.18 5.14
C ASN A 52 7.86 -1.56 4.07
N TRP A 53 8.18 -2.49 3.17
CA TRP A 53 7.19 -3.02 2.22
C TRP A 53 6.06 -3.75 2.94
N LEU A 54 6.37 -4.59 3.92
CA LEU A 54 5.37 -5.31 4.71
C LEU A 54 4.42 -4.33 5.42
N LEU A 55 4.96 -3.26 6.02
CA LEU A 55 4.16 -2.24 6.70
C LEU A 55 3.27 -1.45 5.73
N MET A 56 3.85 -0.95 4.63
CA MET A 56 3.13 -0.10 3.68
C MET A 56 2.15 -0.85 2.78
N LEU A 57 2.50 -2.07 2.35
CA LEU A 57 1.71 -2.82 1.38
C LEU A 57 0.75 -3.81 2.02
N LEU A 58 1.03 -4.30 3.23
CA LEU A 58 0.25 -5.36 3.85
C LEU A 58 -0.32 -4.96 5.22
N ILE A 59 0.51 -4.70 6.24
CA ILE A 59 0.04 -4.56 7.63
C ILE A 59 -0.89 -3.35 7.80
N LEU A 60 -0.47 -2.14 7.44
CA LEU A 60 -1.31 -0.96 7.61
C LEU A 60 -2.58 -0.98 6.72
N PRO A 61 -2.50 -1.37 5.43
CA PRO A 61 -3.68 -1.55 4.58
C PRO A 61 -4.67 -2.58 5.13
N THR A 62 -4.19 -3.75 5.56
CA THR A 62 -5.04 -4.80 6.11
C THR A 62 -5.66 -4.40 7.43
N ALA A 63 -4.89 -3.81 8.35
CA ALA A 63 -5.41 -3.32 9.62
C ALA A 63 -6.53 -2.29 9.42
N THR A 64 -6.34 -1.35 8.48
CA THR A 64 -7.36 -0.35 8.14
C THR A 64 -8.62 -1.02 7.59
N ALA A 65 -8.47 -2.01 6.69
CA ALA A 65 -9.60 -2.76 6.15
C ALA A 65 -10.31 -3.60 7.22
N THR A 66 -9.57 -4.22 8.16
CA THR A 66 -10.12 -5.01 9.26
C THR A 66 -10.94 -4.14 10.21
N ILE A 67 -10.43 -2.96 10.56
CA ILE A 67 -11.17 -1.99 11.38
C ILE A 67 -12.45 -1.52 10.67
N ALA A 68 -12.46 -1.52 9.34
CA ALA A 68 -13.62 -1.14 8.56
C ALA A 68 -14.63 -2.27 8.30
N LEU A 69 -14.33 -3.51 8.70
CA LEU A 69 -15.25 -4.64 8.53
C LEU A 69 -16.63 -4.40 9.16
N PRO A 70 -16.77 -3.87 10.38
CA PRO A 70 -18.08 -3.57 10.96
C PRO A 70 -18.91 -2.61 10.10
N PHE A 71 -18.26 -1.63 9.45
CA PHE A 71 -18.95 -0.72 8.53
C PHE A 71 -19.39 -1.43 7.25
N LYS A 72 -18.61 -2.38 6.74
CA LYS A 72 -19.02 -3.22 5.60
C LYS A 72 -20.22 -4.10 5.93
N TYR A 73 -20.28 -4.63 7.16
CA TYR A 73 -21.44 -5.41 7.60
C TYR A 73 -22.70 -4.56 7.75
N ARG A 74 -22.54 -3.26 8.04
CA ARG A 74 -23.66 -2.32 8.16
C ARG A 74 -24.10 -1.72 6.83
N ASP A 75 -23.16 -1.44 5.94
CA ASP A 75 -23.39 -0.79 4.65
C ASP A 75 -22.79 -1.61 3.49
N PRO A 76 -23.63 -2.24 2.65
CA PRO A 76 -23.15 -3.05 1.54
C PRO A 76 -22.46 -2.24 0.43
N SER A 77 -22.67 -0.91 0.37
CA SER A 77 -22.03 -0.03 -0.63
C SER A 77 -20.55 0.23 -0.36
N LEU A 78 -20.07 0.03 0.88
CA LEU A 78 -18.67 0.24 1.23
C LEU A 78 -17.76 -0.77 0.51
N GLU A 79 -16.79 -0.33 -0.27
CA GLU A 79 -15.81 -1.24 -0.87
C GLU A 79 -14.57 -1.42 0.03
N LEU A 80 -14.37 -2.62 0.59
CA LEU A 80 -13.18 -2.91 1.41
C LEU A 80 -11.86 -2.72 0.66
N LYS A 81 -11.86 -2.88 -0.67
CA LYS A 81 -10.69 -2.60 -1.52
C LYS A 81 -10.30 -1.12 -1.47
N LEU A 82 -11.28 -0.21 -1.48
CA LEU A 82 -11.01 1.23 -1.36
C LEU A 82 -10.41 1.56 0.00
N VAL A 83 -10.92 0.94 1.07
CA VAL A 83 -10.37 1.12 2.41
C VAL A 83 -8.94 0.57 2.53
N TYR A 84 -8.66 -0.57 1.90
CA TYR A 84 -7.31 -1.12 1.82
C TYR A 84 -6.35 -0.15 1.13
N TYR A 85 -6.71 0.37 -0.04
CA TYR A 85 -5.89 1.34 -0.76
C TYR A 85 -5.78 2.68 -0.05
N LEU A 86 -6.81 3.09 0.71
CA LEU A 86 -6.74 4.24 1.60
C LEU A 86 -5.68 4.01 2.69
N GLY A 87 -5.67 2.84 3.33
CA GLY A 87 -4.65 2.47 4.30
C GLY A 87 -3.23 2.46 3.70
N MET A 88 -3.09 1.97 2.46
CA MET A 88 -1.82 2.02 1.71
C MET A 88 -1.37 3.45 1.41
N PHE A 89 -2.31 4.32 1.03
CA PHE A 89 -2.03 5.73 0.78
C PHE A 89 -1.61 6.46 2.05
N VAL A 90 -2.27 6.19 3.17
CA VAL A 90 -1.90 6.75 4.48
C VAL A 90 -0.50 6.27 4.88
N ALA A 91 -0.19 4.98 4.72
CA ALA A 91 1.14 4.45 5.00
C ALA A 91 2.24 5.08 4.13
N PHE A 92 1.93 5.33 2.85
CA PHE A 92 2.80 6.06 1.93
C PHE A 92 3.10 7.48 2.42
N LEU A 93 2.07 8.24 2.83
CA LEU A 93 2.24 9.59 3.39
C LEU A 93 3.05 9.58 4.69
N PHE A 94 2.80 8.63 5.58
CA PHE A 94 3.59 8.48 6.81
C PHE A 94 5.06 8.20 6.51
N THR A 95 5.34 7.37 5.52
CA THR A 95 6.72 7.05 5.12
C THR A 95 7.40 8.26 4.50
N LEU A 96 6.71 9.02 3.64
CA LEU A 96 7.22 10.30 3.14
C LEU A 96 7.51 11.29 4.27
N ALA A 97 6.62 11.41 5.25
CA ALA A 97 6.84 12.26 6.41
C ALA A 97 8.05 11.77 7.22
N LYS A 98 8.20 10.46 7.42
CA LYS A 98 9.36 9.85 8.10
C LYS A 98 10.67 10.19 7.39
N LEU A 99 10.71 10.20 6.06
CA LEU A 99 11.89 10.62 5.28
C LEU A 99 12.32 12.06 5.59
N ARG A 100 11.40 12.96 5.92
CA ARG A 100 11.74 14.34 6.32
C ARG A 100 12.57 14.38 7.60
N TYR A 101 12.35 13.43 8.51
CA TYR A 101 13.04 13.32 9.78
C TYR A 101 14.31 12.46 9.70
N TRP A 102 14.64 11.91 8.53
CA TRP A 102 15.88 11.14 8.28
C TRP A 102 17.10 12.03 7.99
N ARG A 103 17.28 13.07 8.82
CA ARG A 103 18.54 13.82 8.91
C ARG A 103 19.53 13.08 9.81
#